data_AF-S9U152-F1
#
_entry.id   AF-S9U152-F1
#
_cell.length_a   1.000
_cell.length_b   1.000
_cell.length_c   1.000
_cell.angle_alpha   90.00
_cell.angle_beta   90.00
_cell.angle_gamma   90.00
#
_symmetry.space_group_name_H-M   'P 1'
#
loop_
_entity.id
_entity.type
_entity.pdbx_description
1 polymer ?
#
loop_
_entity_poly.entity_id
_entity_poly.type
_entity_poly.pdbx_seq_one_letter_code
_entity_poly.pdbx_strand_id
1 'polypeptide(L)'
;MSEHGSSAGCRTLTGIKIKEYGHGKGRGVIAVSPSPDKTHRSTVLYKKGDIILTVTPDIAVLYSAFASQYCAQCFLRVRGDPSSPEGLPQYVCPTCDQFILCADCAAALHAVADGPAGARPSLLRVHTLACAWYTELPAAVRAAGQDTDYLRFVLALAATAMLEADGGVQPSLLASLLTLDGSESSQSGENIQFCQVFAKDKILQTFATPRLQGQKVNPAPRMRISGEDLYKVLLITKNNSLGFPFSFPTTTTSATSSNEIEIIGWSLQSTMCLLNHSCSPNAEIIFVADSLQQQAAPAAAFLETKIKNYANPTFELEKDTADGTQWVALAGCMALRALRDITLQTNKNNSDASGGEGEELTISYINLEDNNGFYANHVMERNKHLLEQYRFLCRCGLCEQQRAALRQQQQQQQRKK
;
A
#
# COMPACT_ATOMS: atom_id res chain seq x y z
N MET A 1 -9.66 -40.48 7.32
CA MET A 1 -10.17 -39.10 7.50
C MET A 1 -9.07 -38.30 8.16
N SER A 2 -8.25 -37.64 7.34
CA SER A 2 -7.18 -36.74 7.79
C SER A 2 -6.84 -35.86 6.57
N GLU A 3 -7.58 -34.76 6.44
CA GLU A 3 -7.34 -33.73 5.44
C GLU A 3 -6.26 -32.79 5.97
N HIS A 4 -5.03 -32.95 5.47
CA HIS A 4 -4.05 -31.87 5.47
C HIS A 4 -4.21 -31.09 4.16
N GLY A 5 -5.11 -30.12 4.18
CA GLY A 5 -5.19 -29.08 3.16
C GLY A 5 -3.97 -28.17 3.31
N SER A 6 -2.98 -28.38 2.45
CA SER A 6 -1.85 -27.48 2.24
C SER A 6 -2.40 -26.15 1.70
N SER A 7 -2.49 -25.14 2.56
CA SER A 7 -2.97 -23.80 2.21
C SER A 7 -1.90 -23.05 1.42
N ALA A 8 -2.36 -22.42 0.34
CA ALA A 8 -1.69 -21.47 -0.55
C ALA A 8 -0.41 -20.79 -0.03
N GLY A 9 0.61 -20.78 -0.89
CA GLY A 9 1.98 -20.37 -0.63
C GLY A 9 2.12 -19.07 0.16
N CYS A 10 2.61 -19.23 1.39
CA CYS A 10 3.26 -18.17 2.14
C CYS A 10 4.53 -17.76 1.36
N ARG A 11 4.43 -16.73 0.50
CA ARG A 11 5.61 -16.02 0.02
C ARG A 11 6.32 -15.53 1.27
N THR A 12 7.45 -16.15 1.61
CA THR A 12 8.23 -15.73 2.76
C THR A 12 8.84 -14.39 2.39
N LEU A 13 8.18 -13.31 2.83
CA LEU A 13 8.69 -11.95 2.77
C LEU A 13 10.00 -11.97 3.55
N THR A 14 11.13 -11.97 2.85
CA THR A 14 12.44 -12.14 3.48
C THR A 14 12.63 -11.03 4.50
N GLY A 15 12.93 -11.40 5.75
CA GLY A 15 13.15 -10.43 6.82
C GLY A 15 11.92 -9.98 7.60
N ILE A 16 10.70 -10.41 7.24
CA ILE A 16 9.52 -10.21 8.09
C ILE A 16 8.66 -11.46 8.26
N LYS A 17 7.85 -11.49 9.32
CA LYS A 17 6.88 -12.57 9.57
C LYS A 17 5.59 -11.98 10.13
N ILE A 18 4.45 -12.55 9.73
CA ILE A 18 3.14 -12.21 10.30
C ILE A 18 3.01 -12.89 11.66
N LYS A 19 2.57 -12.14 12.67
CA LYS A 19 2.35 -12.62 14.04
C LYS A 19 0.95 -12.25 14.50
N GLU A 20 0.25 -13.20 15.09
CA GLU A 20 -1.01 -12.95 15.81
C GLU A 20 -0.70 -12.38 17.18
N TYR A 21 -1.31 -11.24 17.50
CA TYR A 21 -1.20 -10.59 18.81
C TYR A 21 -2.50 -10.78 19.59
N GLY A 22 -2.37 -11.19 20.86
CA GLY A 22 -3.51 -11.24 21.79
C GLY A 22 -4.08 -9.85 22.13
N HIS A 23 -5.17 -9.84 22.89
CA HIS A 23 -5.78 -8.64 23.49
C HIS A 23 -6.25 -7.55 22.51
N GLY A 24 -6.79 -7.95 21.34
CA GLY A 24 -7.45 -7.02 20.42
C GLY A 24 -6.51 -6.22 19.52
N LYS A 25 -5.24 -6.60 19.42
CA LYS A 25 -4.30 -6.06 18.41
C LYS A 25 -4.41 -6.74 17.04
N GLY A 26 -4.99 -7.94 16.98
CA GLY A 26 -5.10 -8.71 15.73
C GLY A 26 -3.74 -9.16 15.22
N ARG A 27 -3.56 -9.16 13.89
CA ARG A 27 -2.28 -9.49 13.26
C ARG A 27 -1.35 -8.29 13.23
N GLY A 28 -0.06 -8.57 13.23
CA GLY A 28 0.98 -7.57 12.99
C GLY A 28 2.18 -8.19 12.28
N VAL A 29 3.18 -7.36 12.02
CA VAL A 29 4.43 -7.78 11.37
C VAL A 29 5.57 -7.70 12.38
N ILE A 30 6.40 -8.73 12.44
CA ILE A 30 7.67 -8.71 13.17
C ILE A 30 8.84 -8.73 12.18
N ALA A 31 9.93 -8.09 12.56
CA ALA A 31 11.22 -8.30 11.91
C ALA A 31 11.70 -9.74 12.17
N VAL A 32 12.36 -10.36 11.20
CA VAL A 32 13.07 -11.64 11.39
C VAL A 32 14.46 -11.55 10.78
N SER A 33 15.41 -12.31 11.33
CA SER A 33 16.75 -12.36 10.73
C SER A 33 16.66 -12.91 9.30
N PRO A 34 17.20 -12.19 8.29
CA PRO A 34 17.22 -12.67 6.91
C PRO A 34 18.15 -13.87 6.72
N SER A 35 19.08 -14.11 7.64
CA SER A 35 19.94 -15.30 7.66
C SER A 35 19.77 -16.06 8.98
N PRO A 36 19.47 -17.38 8.93
CA PRO A 36 19.46 -18.24 10.11
C PRO A 36 20.87 -18.60 10.60
N ASP A 37 21.92 -18.04 9.99
CA ASP A 37 23.30 -18.35 10.35
C ASP A 37 23.59 -17.91 11.80
N LYS A 38 23.64 -18.92 12.68
CA LYS A 38 23.72 -18.79 14.15
C LYS A 38 25.04 -18.19 14.64
N THR A 39 25.92 -17.79 13.73
CA THR A 39 27.28 -17.36 14.01
C THR A 39 27.40 -15.85 14.28
N HIS A 40 26.40 -15.04 13.90
CA HIS A 40 26.42 -13.59 14.16
C HIS A 40 25.74 -13.22 15.48
N ARG A 41 26.54 -12.78 16.47
CA ARG A 41 26.10 -12.22 17.76
C ARG A 41 25.39 -10.85 17.67
N SER A 42 25.07 -10.35 16.47
CA SER A 42 24.43 -9.04 16.34
C SER A 42 22.99 -9.14 16.83
N THR A 43 22.65 -8.40 17.88
CA THR A 43 21.28 -8.24 18.34
C THR A 43 20.49 -7.28 17.45
N VAL A 44 21.14 -6.55 16.55
CA VAL A 44 20.49 -5.59 15.65
C VAL A 44 20.22 -6.25 14.30
N LEU A 45 18.93 -6.31 13.93
CA LEU A 45 18.42 -6.84 12.65
C LEU A 45 18.48 -5.79 11.54
N TYR A 46 18.04 -4.57 11.85
CA TYR A 46 18.02 -3.45 10.92
C TYR A 46 18.59 -2.21 11.61
N LYS A 47 19.43 -1.45 10.91
CA LYS A 47 19.92 -0.15 11.36
C LYS A 47 18.93 0.96 11.01
N LYS A 48 18.99 2.07 11.75
CA LYS A 48 18.30 3.30 11.35
C LYS A 48 18.61 3.63 9.88
N GLY A 49 17.56 3.85 9.09
CA GLY A 49 17.64 4.17 7.66
C GLY A 49 17.64 2.94 6.73
N ASP A 50 17.80 1.72 7.25
CA ASP A 50 17.73 0.51 6.42
C ASP A 50 16.31 0.35 5.83
N ILE A 51 16.25 -0.07 4.57
CA ILE A 51 15.02 -0.53 3.92
C ILE A 51 14.77 -1.97 4.37
N ILE A 52 13.63 -2.18 5.03
CA ILE A 52 13.23 -3.48 5.56
C ILE A 52 12.59 -4.32 4.44
N LEU A 53 11.69 -3.71 3.68
CA LEU A 53 11.01 -4.34 2.55
C LEU A 53 10.48 -3.30 1.57
N THR A 54 10.33 -3.71 0.31
CA THR A 54 9.72 -2.93 -0.78
C THR A 54 8.47 -3.65 -1.28
N VAL A 55 7.36 -2.93 -1.45
CA VAL A 55 6.08 -3.47 -1.91
C VAL A 55 5.58 -2.64 -3.08
N THR A 56 5.25 -3.33 -4.16
CA THR A 56 4.44 -2.76 -5.24
C THR A 56 2.98 -2.73 -4.79
N PRO A 57 2.24 -1.64 -5.02
CA PRO A 57 0.83 -1.60 -4.74
C PRO A 57 0.08 -2.81 -5.31
N ASP A 58 -0.83 -3.39 -4.55
CA ASP A 58 -1.72 -4.43 -5.10
C ASP A 58 -2.71 -3.79 -6.08
N ILE A 59 -3.27 -2.67 -5.66
CA ILE A 59 -4.03 -1.74 -6.50
C ILE A 59 -3.69 -0.33 -6.03
N ALA A 60 -3.49 0.58 -6.97
CA ALA A 60 -3.36 2.01 -6.72
C ALA A 60 -4.31 2.79 -7.63
N VAL A 61 -4.85 3.88 -7.12
CA VAL A 61 -5.75 4.77 -7.84
C VAL A 61 -5.31 6.21 -7.63
N LEU A 62 -5.10 6.91 -8.74
CA LEU A 62 -4.92 8.36 -8.75
C LEU A 62 -6.29 9.04 -8.61
N TYR A 63 -6.35 10.11 -7.82
CA TYR A 63 -7.53 10.97 -7.82
C TYR A 63 -7.74 11.56 -9.20
N SER A 64 -9.00 11.87 -9.52
CA SER A 64 -9.39 12.36 -10.86
C SER A 64 -8.62 13.60 -11.30
N ALA A 65 -8.23 14.48 -10.36
CA ALA A 65 -7.44 15.67 -10.65
C ALA A 65 -6.01 15.34 -11.15
N PHE A 66 -5.48 14.17 -10.79
CA PHE A 66 -4.09 13.77 -11.02
C PHE A 66 -3.91 12.67 -12.06
N ALA A 67 -4.98 11.93 -12.38
CA ALA A 67 -4.96 10.79 -13.30
C ALA A 67 -4.42 11.12 -14.71
N SER A 68 -4.57 12.36 -15.17
CA SER A 68 -4.06 12.83 -16.47
C SER A 68 -2.71 13.55 -16.39
N GLN A 69 -2.10 13.62 -15.21
CA GLN A 69 -0.85 14.36 -14.94
C GLN A 69 0.29 13.45 -14.47
N TYR A 70 -0.03 12.33 -13.81
CA TYR A 70 0.93 11.39 -13.24
C TYR A 70 0.90 10.05 -13.96
N CYS A 71 2.06 9.41 -14.07
CA CYS A 71 2.19 8.09 -14.67
C CYS A 71 1.38 7.05 -13.86
N ALA A 72 0.55 6.25 -14.53
CA ALA A 72 -0.29 5.25 -13.85
C ALA A 72 0.49 4.08 -13.24
N GLN A 73 1.77 3.91 -13.61
CA GLN A 73 2.64 2.82 -13.13
C GLN A 73 3.63 3.30 -12.07
N CYS A 74 4.47 4.30 -12.39
CA CYS A 74 5.49 4.79 -11.47
C CYS A 74 5.03 5.98 -10.62
N PHE A 75 3.87 6.55 -10.93
CA PHE A 75 3.29 7.71 -10.26
C PHE A 75 4.18 8.95 -10.17
N LEU A 76 5.20 9.04 -11.03
CA LEU A 76 5.94 10.27 -11.25
C LEU A 76 5.11 11.22 -12.12
N ARG A 77 5.26 12.52 -11.86
CA ARG A 77 4.60 13.54 -12.66
C ARG A 77 5.14 13.49 -14.08
N VAL A 78 4.23 13.45 -15.04
CA VAL A 78 4.54 13.44 -16.48
C VAL A 78 4.27 14.83 -17.03
N ARG A 79 3.07 15.37 -16.78
CA ARG A 79 2.71 16.72 -17.22
C ARG A 79 2.97 17.73 -16.09
N GLY A 80 4.09 18.43 -16.14
CA GLY A 80 4.49 19.39 -15.10
C GLY A 80 4.94 20.75 -15.62
N ASP A 81 5.67 20.80 -16.73
CA ASP A 81 6.19 22.05 -17.27
C ASP A 81 5.96 22.15 -18.78
N PRO A 82 5.09 23.05 -19.27
CA PRO A 82 4.89 23.26 -20.70
C PRO A 82 6.14 23.79 -21.43
N SER A 83 7.17 24.18 -20.69
CA SER A 83 8.46 24.63 -21.24
C SER A 83 9.55 23.55 -21.26
N SER A 84 9.32 22.39 -20.64
CA SER A 84 10.26 21.26 -20.70
C SER A 84 9.84 20.25 -21.78
N PRO A 85 10.65 20.05 -22.84
CA PRO A 85 10.45 18.95 -23.79
C PRO A 85 10.71 17.57 -23.16
N GLU A 86 11.38 17.52 -22.01
CA GLU A 86 11.56 16.34 -21.19
C GLU A 86 10.36 16.19 -20.24
N GLY A 87 9.39 15.33 -20.61
CA GLY A 87 8.22 15.06 -19.76
C GLY A 87 6.92 14.69 -20.49
N LEU A 88 6.87 14.71 -21.84
CA LEU A 88 5.63 14.33 -22.51
C LEU A 88 5.26 12.86 -22.23
N PRO A 89 3.96 12.56 -22.00
CA PRO A 89 3.52 11.17 -21.85
C PRO A 89 3.80 10.41 -23.14
N GLN A 90 4.48 9.27 -23.01
CA GLN A 90 4.72 8.39 -24.14
C GLN A 90 3.46 7.62 -24.52
N TYR A 91 2.57 7.40 -23.56
CA TYR A 91 1.27 6.80 -23.78
C TYR A 91 0.17 7.59 -23.07
N VAL A 92 -0.93 7.83 -23.78
CA VAL A 92 -2.19 8.33 -23.25
C VAL A 92 -3.27 7.40 -23.75
N CYS A 93 -4.09 6.85 -22.86
CA CYS A 93 -5.20 6.01 -23.27
C CYS A 93 -6.17 6.83 -24.14
N PRO A 94 -6.39 6.46 -25.42
CA PRO A 94 -7.17 7.24 -26.37
C PRO A 94 -8.67 7.28 -26.05
N THR A 95 -9.10 6.49 -25.07
CA THR A 95 -10.51 6.33 -24.70
C THR A 95 -10.89 7.16 -23.49
N CYS A 96 -10.01 7.27 -22.49
CA CYS A 96 -10.34 7.93 -21.22
C CYS A 96 -9.48 9.14 -20.88
N ASP A 97 -8.31 9.32 -21.52
CA ASP A 97 -7.32 10.37 -21.23
C ASP A 97 -6.85 10.44 -19.76
N GLN A 98 -7.19 9.43 -18.95
CA GLN A 98 -6.93 9.36 -17.50
C GLN A 98 -5.96 8.23 -17.14
N PHE A 99 -5.39 7.58 -18.14
CA PHE A 99 -4.33 6.61 -17.96
C PHE A 99 -3.19 7.02 -18.87
N ILE A 100 -2.13 7.50 -18.25
CA ILE A 100 -0.94 7.95 -18.94
C ILE A 100 0.28 7.18 -18.43
N LEU A 101 1.29 7.03 -19.28
CA LEU A 101 2.56 6.44 -18.88
C LEU A 101 3.70 7.33 -19.35
N CYS A 102 4.74 7.44 -18.52
CA CYS A 102 6.02 8.01 -18.95
C CYS A 102 6.70 7.09 -19.99
N ALA A 103 7.75 7.60 -20.63
CA ALA A 103 8.52 6.85 -21.63
C ALA A 103 9.02 5.50 -21.10
N ASP A 104 9.62 5.49 -19.91
CA ASP A 104 10.19 4.28 -19.33
C ASP A 104 9.12 3.22 -19.03
N CYS A 105 8.00 3.61 -18.42
CA CYS A 105 6.92 2.68 -18.13
C CYS A 105 6.19 2.19 -19.39
N ALA A 106 6.08 3.03 -20.42
CA ALA A 106 5.53 2.62 -21.71
C ALA A 106 6.45 1.61 -22.42
N ALA A 107 7.76 1.86 -22.42
CA ALA A 107 8.75 0.95 -22.98
C ALA A 107 8.77 -0.41 -22.25
N ALA A 108 8.72 -0.39 -20.91
CA ALA A 108 8.70 -1.60 -20.09
C ALA A 108 7.47 -2.49 -20.39
N LEU A 109 6.31 -1.92 -20.71
CA LEU A 109 5.13 -2.71 -21.05
C LEU A 109 5.29 -3.53 -22.33
N HIS A 110 6.08 -3.05 -23.30
CA HIS A 110 6.34 -3.79 -24.53
C HIS A 110 7.27 -4.99 -24.31
N ALA A 111 8.10 -4.95 -23.27
CA ALA A 111 9.05 -6.02 -22.94
C ALA A 111 8.41 -7.23 -22.20
N VAL A 112 7.26 -7.04 -21.53
CA VAL A 112 6.66 -8.03 -20.60
C VAL A 112 5.56 -8.90 -21.26
N ALA A 113 5.45 -8.90 -22.60
CA ALA A 113 4.40 -9.63 -23.30
C ALA A 113 4.42 -11.16 -23.08
N ASP A 114 5.57 -11.74 -22.68
CA ASP A 114 5.81 -13.20 -22.60
C ASP A 114 6.03 -13.74 -21.16
N GLY A 115 5.45 -13.09 -20.14
CA GLY A 115 5.62 -13.51 -18.74
C GLY A 115 5.12 -14.94 -18.43
N PRO A 116 5.74 -15.65 -17.47
CA PRO A 116 5.35 -17.02 -17.11
C PRO A 116 3.92 -17.11 -16.54
N ALA A 117 3.30 -18.28 -16.68
CA ALA A 117 1.99 -18.58 -16.10
C ALA A 117 2.00 -18.34 -14.58
N GLY A 118 1.13 -17.45 -14.09
CA GLY A 118 1.05 -17.03 -12.69
C GLY A 118 1.67 -15.66 -12.37
N ALA A 119 2.25 -14.96 -13.35
CA ALA A 119 2.62 -13.56 -13.22
C ALA A 119 1.37 -12.66 -13.10
N ARG A 120 1.47 -11.54 -12.37
CA ARG A 120 0.39 -10.53 -12.33
C ARG A 120 0.10 -10.05 -13.75
N PRO A 121 -1.18 -9.85 -14.12
CA PRO A 121 -1.50 -9.31 -15.43
C PRO A 121 -0.85 -7.93 -15.62
N SER A 122 -0.38 -7.64 -16.83
CA SER A 122 0.22 -6.33 -17.09
C SER A 122 -0.79 -5.21 -16.84
N LEU A 123 -0.32 -4.08 -16.28
CA LEU A 123 -1.17 -2.94 -15.92
C LEU A 123 -2.02 -2.46 -17.12
N LEU A 124 -1.45 -2.50 -18.33
CA LEU A 124 -2.17 -2.13 -19.55
C LEU A 124 -3.33 -3.07 -19.89
N ARG A 125 -3.19 -4.38 -19.65
CA ARG A 125 -4.30 -5.34 -19.84
C ARG A 125 -5.41 -5.10 -18.82
N VAL A 126 -5.04 -4.89 -17.55
CA VAL A 126 -6.00 -4.52 -16.49
C VAL A 126 -6.73 -3.23 -16.88
N HIS A 127 -6.00 -2.21 -17.29
CA HIS A 127 -6.56 -0.93 -17.70
C HIS A 127 -7.47 -1.06 -18.92
N THR A 128 -7.11 -1.85 -19.94
CA THR A 128 -7.92 -2.02 -21.15
C THR A 128 -9.32 -2.50 -20.82
N LEU A 129 -9.43 -3.49 -19.93
CA LEU A 129 -10.72 -3.99 -19.44
C LEU A 129 -11.45 -2.96 -18.57
N ALA A 130 -10.76 -2.39 -17.58
CA ALA A 130 -11.34 -1.42 -16.67
C ALA A 130 -11.83 -0.16 -17.41
N CYS A 131 -11.10 0.30 -18.42
CA CYS A 131 -11.45 1.44 -19.27
C CYS A 131 -12.69 1.14 -20.12
N ALA A 132 -12.75 -0.04 -20.73
CA ALA A 132 -13.93 -0.46 -21.49
C ALA A 132 -15.18 -0.44 -20.60
N TRP A 133 -15.11 -1.06 -19.42
CA TRP A 133 -16.21 -1.02 -18.44
C TRP A 133 -16.53 0.39 -17.98
N TYR A 134 -15.52 1.21 -17.68
CA TYR A 134 -15.73 2.60 -17.29
C TYR A 134 -16.52 3.34 -18.37
N THR A 135 -16.16 3.20 -19.64
CA THR A 135 -16.85 3.90 -20.74
C THR A 135 -18.27 3.42 -21.02
N GLU A 136 -18.62 2.22 -20.56
CA GLU A 136 -19.98 1.69 -20.64
C GLU A 136 -20.89 2.26 -19.53
N LEU A 137 -20.31 2.83 -18.47
CA LEU A 137 -21.09 3.43 -17.40
C LEU A 137 -21.76 4.73 -17.85
N PRO A 138 -23.00 4.99 -17.38
CA PRO A 138 -23.69 6.25 -17.62
C PRO A 138 -22.82 7.46 -17.23
N ALA A 139 -22.89 8.54 -18.01
CA ALA A 139 -22.11 9.75 -17.74
C ALA A 139 -22.34 10.30 -16.32
N ALA A 140 -23.56 10.18 -15.79
CA ALA A 140 -23.89 10.56 -14.42
C ALA A 140 -23.08 9.80 -13.36
N VAL A 141 -22.78 8.53 -13.58
CA VAL A 141 -21.96 7.70 -12.67
C VAL A 141 -20.49 8.10 -12.71
N ARG A 142 -20.04 8.67 -13.84
CA ARG A 142 -18.65 9.09 -14.09
C ARG A 142 -18.38 10.56 -13.78
N ALA A 143 -19.40 11.34 -13.44
CA ALA A 143 -19.26 12.77 -13.21
C ALA A 143 -18.34 13.05 -12.01
N ALA A 144 -17.67 14.22 -12.04
CA ALA A 144 -16.83 14.65 -10.92
C ALA A 144 -17.65 14.68 -9.61
N GLY A 145 -17.04 14.23 -8.51
CA GLY A 145 -17.70 14.13 -7.20
C GLY A 145 -18.55 12.88 -6.99
N GLN A 146 -18.60 11.94 -7.94
CA GLN A 146 -19.38 10.69 -7.83
C GLN A 146 -18.52 9.47 -7.43
N ASP A 147 -17.58 9.65 -6.50
CA ASP A 147 -16.68 8.59 -6.01
C ASP A 147 -15.91 7.89 -7.16
N THR A 148 -15.47 8.69 -8.14
CA THR A 148 -14.85 8.19 -9.37
C THR A 148 -13.57 7.39 -9.13
N ASP A 149 -12.88 7.64 -8.02
CA ASP A 149 -11.71 6.90 -7.56
C ASP A 149 -12.08 5.51 -7.00
N TYR A 150 -13.12 5.39 -6.17
CA TYR A 150 -13.68 4.08 -5.80
C TYR A 150 -14.13 3.30 -7.02
N LEU A 151 -14.73 3.98 -7.99
CA LEU A 151 -15.13 3.36 -9.24
C LEU A 151 -13.92 2.79 -10.00
N ARG A 152 -12.85 3.57 -10.20
CA ARG A 152 -11.62 3.10 -10.84
C ARG A 152 -11.00 1.93 -10.08
N PHE A 153 -10.99 1.99 -8.75
CA PHE A 153 -10.51 0.90 -7.90
C PHE A 153 -11.26 -0.40 -8.17
N VAL A 154 -12.59 -0.36 -8.12
CA VAL A 154 -13.44 -1.55 -8.31
C VAL A 154 -13.27 -2.15 -9.70
N LEU A 155 -13.20 -1.30 -10.74
CA LEU A 155 -12.99 -1.76 -12.10
C LEU A 155 -11.60 -2.39 -12.28
N ALA A 156 -10.56 -1.81 -11.68
CA ALA A 156 -9.21 -2.39 -11.69
C ALA A 156 -9.16 -3.73 -10.94
N LEU A 157 -9.76 -3.80 -9.74
CA LEU A 157 -9.86 -5.03 -8.94
C LEU A 157 -10.56 -6.14 -9.73
N ALA A 158 -11.72 -5.85 -10.30
CA ALA A 158 -12.49 -6.84 -11.05
C ALA A 158 -11.78 -7.27 -12.35
N ALA A 159 -11.04 -6.37 -12.99
CA ALA A 159 -10.26 -6.68 -14.19
C ALA A 159 -9.10 -7.60 -13.85
N THR A 160 -8.35 -7.31 -12.78
CA THR A 160 -7.28 -8.18 -12.29
C THR A 160 -7.82 -9.54 -11.87
N ALA A 161 -8.92 -9.57 -11.10
CA ALA A 161 -9.53 -10.82 -10.66
C ALA A 161 -9.97 -11.70 -11.85
N MET A 162 -10.56 -11.08 -12.88
CA MET A 162 -10.97 -11.80 -14.09
C MET A 162 -9.77 -12.36 -14.87
N LEU A 163 -8.69 -11.58 -14.99
CA LEU A 163 -7.47 -12.01 -15.69
C LEU A 163 -6.71 -13.12 -14.94
N GLU A 164 -6.80 -13.18 -13.61
CA GLU A 164 -6.23 -14.27 -12.80
C GLU A 164 -7.09 -15.55 -12.88
N ALA A 165 -8.42 -15.41 -12.98
CA ALA A 165 -9.36 -16.53 -12.99
C ALA A 165 -9.36 -17.37 -14.27
N ASP A 166 -8.78 -16.89 -15.37
CA ASP A 166 -8.70 -17.63 -16.64
C ASP A 166 -7.91 -18.96 -16.53
N GLY A 167 -7.26 -19.23 -15.39
CA GLY A 167 -6.66 -20.52 -15.03
C GLY A 167 -7.51 -21.45 -14.14
N GLY A 168 -8.76 -21.10 -13.82
CA GLY A 168 -9.66 -21.93 -12.98
C GLY A 168 -9.38 -21.91 -11.48
N VAL A 169 -8.49 -21.02 -11.02
CA VAL A 169 -8.11 -20.84 -9.61
C VAL A 169 -8.74 -19.55 -9.08
N GLN A 170 -9.11 -19.51 -7.80
CA GLN A 170 -9.53 -18.27 -7.13
C GLN A 170 -8.49 -17.17 -7.33
N PRO A 171 -8.89 -15.92 -7.69
CA PRO A 171 -7.95 -14.84 -7.89
C PRO A 171 -7.10 -14.60 -6.64
N SER A 172 -5.79 -14.79 -6.77
CA SER A 172 -4.82 -14.68 -5.70
C SER A 172 -4.84 -13.30 -5.04
N LEU A 173 -5.06 -12.25 -5.83
CA LEU A 173 -5.19 -10.89 -5.33
C LEU A 173 -6.43 -10.74 -4.44
N LEU A 174 -7.59 -11.15 -4.94
CA LEU A 174 -8.84 -11.02 -4.19
C LEU A 174 -8.78 -11.80 -2.88
N ALA A 175 -8.29 -13.05 -2.94
CA ALA A 175 -8.10 -13.88 -1.76
C ALA A 175 -7.17 -13.22 -0.74
N SER A 176 -6.05 -12.62 -1.18
CA SER A 176 -5.11 -11.93 -0.31
C SER A 176 -5.75 -10.71 0.37
N LEU A 177 -6.48 -9.88 -0.39
CA LEU A 177 -7.15 -8.70 0.14
C LEU A 177 -8.23 -9.06 1.15
N LEU A 178 -9.02 -10.10 0.88
CA LEU A 178 -10.07 -10.59 1.79
C LEU A 178 -9.51 -11.13 3.12
N THR A 179 -8.20 -11.36 3.22
CA THR A 179 -7.59 -11.67 4.51
C THR A 179 -7.45 -10.45 5.41
N LEU A 180 -7.45 -9.22 4.88
CA LEU A 180 -7.28 -7.99 5.67
C LEU A 180 -8.50 -7.71 6.56
N ASP A 181 -8.30 -6.93 7.63
CA ASP A 181 -9.39 -6.59 8.54
C ASP A 181 -10.30 -5.50 7.94
N GLY A 182 -11.55 -5.85 7.67
CA GLY A 182 -12.60 -4.89 7.29
C GLY A 182 -13.25 -4.22 8.50
N SER A 183 -12.96 -4.68 9.72
CA SER A 183 -13.53 -4.24 10.99
C SER A 183 -15.06 -4.10 10.94
N GLU A 184 -15.73 -5.03 10.25
CA GLU A 184 -17.16 -4.92 9.89
C GLU A 184 -18.07 -4.66 11.11
N SER A 185 -17.78 -5.31 12.24
CA SER A 185 -18.54 -5.15 13.49
C SER A 185 -18.36 -3.79 14.16
N SER A 186 -17.37 -2.99 13.76
CA SER A 186 -17.09 -1.65 14.31
C SER A 186 -17.23 -0.53 13.28
N GLN A 187 -17.66 -0.84 12.05
CA GLN A 187 -17.95 0.18 11.04
C GLN A 187 -19.20 0.99 11.39
N SER A 188 -19.23 2.25 10.93
CA SER A 188 -20.46 3.04 11.00
C SER A 188 -21.53 2.46 10.06
N GLY A 189 -22.80 2.63 10.43
CA GLY A 189 -23.91 2.24 9.56
C GLY A 189 -23.85 2.92 8.19
N GLU A 190 -23.37 4.16 8.14
CA GLU A 190 -23.15 4.92 6.90
C GLU A 190 -22.11 4.27 5.99
N ASN A 191 -20.98 3.80 6.53
CA ASN A 191 -19.94 3.12 5.73
C ASN A 191 -20.44 1.78 5.20
N ILE A 192 -21.15 1.01 6.02
CA ILE A 192 -21.76 -0.27 5.64
C ILE A 192 -22.76 -0.04 4.50
N GLN A 193 -23.68 0.91 4.69
CA GLN A 193 -24.68 1.26 3.69
C GLN A 193 -24.05 1.74 2.38
N PHE A 194 -23.05 2.62 2.46
CA PHE A 194 -22.30 3.08 1.29
C PHE A 194 -21.71 1.91 0.52
N CYS A 195 -20.97 1.01 1.18
CA CYS A 195 -20.30 -0.11 0.51
C CYS A 195 -21.30 -1.08 -0.11
N GLN A 196 -22.43 -1.35 0.56
CA GLN A 196 -23.50 -2.21 0.04
C GLN A 196 -24.15 -1.62 -1.20
N VAL A 197 -24.61 -0.36 -1.12
CA VAL A 197 -25.27 0.34 -2.23
C VAL A 197 -24.31 0.52 -3.41
N PHE A 198 -23.05 0.90 -3.13
CA PHE A 198 -22.04 1.08 -4.17
C PHE A 198 -21.76 -0.24 -4.90
N ALA A 199 -21.49 -1.33 -4.17
CA ALA A 199 -21.22 -2.63 -4.77
C ALA A 199 -22.40 -3.17 -5.58
N LYS A 200 -23.59 -3.20 -4.97
CA LYS A 200 -24.78 -3.84 -5.55
C LYS A 200 -25.44 -2.98 -6.62
N ASP A 201 -25.80 -1.75 -6.28
CA ASP A 201 -26.72 -0.93 -7.07
C ASP A 201 -25.95 -0.11 -8.12
N LYS A 202 -24.75 0.39 -7.77
CA LYS A 202 -23.96 1.22 -8.70
C LYS A 202 -23.11 0.37 -9.65
N ILE A 203 -22.44 -0.66 -9.14
CA ILE A 203 -21.54 -1.49 -9.95
C ILE A 203 -22.27 -2.69 -10.55
N LEU A 204 -22.71 -3.64 -9.72
CA LEU A 204 -23.19 -4.93 -10.23
C LEU A 204 -24.47 -4.82 -11.04
N GLN A 205 -25.44 -4.01 -10.63
CA GLN A 205 -26.67 -3.81 -11.40
C GLN A 205 -26.38 -3.28 -12.82
N THR A 206 -25.40 -2.38 -12.95
CA THR A 206 -24.99 -1.81 -14.24
C THR A 206 -24.42 -2.89 -15.18
N PHE A 207 -23.65 -3.84 -14.65
CA PHE A 207 -23.05 -4.92 -15.43
C PHE A 207 -23.87 -6.24 -15.45
N ALA A 208 -24.97 -6.32 -14.70
CA ALA A 208 -25.87 -7.48 -14.65
C ALA A 208 -26.96 -7.43 -15.72
N THR A 209 -27.32 -6.24 -16.21
CA THR A 209 -28.42 -6.08 -17.17
C THR A 209 -28.01 -6.69 -18.52
N PRO A 210 -28.79 -7.66 -19.06
CA PRO A 210 -28.52 -8.20 -20.39
C PRO A 210 -28.50 -7.06 -21.40
N ARG A 211 -27.40 -6.92 -22.14
CA ARG A 211 -27.32 -5.89 -23.19
C ARG A 211 -28.41 -6.18 -24.20
N LEU A 212 -29.30 -5.21 -24.42
CA LEU A 212 -30.34 -5.31 -25.44
C LEU A 212 -29.65 -5.62 -26.78
N GLN A 213 -30.11 -6.69 -27.44
CA GLN A 213 -29.61 -7.12 -28.74
C GLN A 213 -29.69 -5.93 -29.72
N GLY A 214 -28.55 -5.36 -30.10
CA GLY A 214 -28.48 -4.25 -31.05
C GLY A 214 -27.38 -3.21 -30.81
N GLN A 215 -26.73 -3.19 -29.64
CA GLN A 215 -25.68 -2.20 -29.34
C GLN A 215 -24.25 -2.77 -29.33
N LYS A 216 -23.45 -2.23 -30.26
CA LYS A 216 -21.98 -2.31 -30.46
C LYS A 216 -21.37 -3.67 -30.81
N VAL A 217 -20.54 -3.63 -31.86
CA VAL A 217 -19.59 -4.67 -32.27
C VAL A 217 -18.49 -4.74 -31.21
N ASN A 218 -18.33 -5.88 -30.55
CA ASN A 218 -17.40 -6.16 -29.42
C ASN A 218 -17.76 -5.55 -28.06
N PRO A 219 -18.73 -6.14 -27.32
CA PRO A 219 -18.98 -5.79 -25.93
C PRO A 219 -17.78 -6.12 -25.02
N ALA A 220 -17.49 -5.26 -24.03
CA ALA A 220 -16.53 -5.61 -22.98
C ALA A 220 -16.98 -6.90 -22.28
N PRO A 221 -16.03 -7.78 -21.86
CA PRO A 221 -16.37 -9.03 -21.19
C PRO A 221 -17.15 -8.77 -19.90
N ARG A 222 -17.98 -9.72 -19.48
CA ARG A 222 -18.78 -9.56 -18.27
C ARG A 222 -17.88 -9.57 -17.04
N MET A 223 -18.07 -8.59 -16.15
CA MET A 223 -17.39 -8.52 -14.86
C MET A 223 -17.66 -9.77 -14.02
N ARG A 224 -16.62 -10.39 -13.47
CA ARG A 224 -16.68 -11.62 -12.66
C ARG A 224 -16.17 -11.37 -11.23
N ILE A 225 -16.99 -10.69 -10.42
CA ILE A 225 -16.76 -10.53 -8.98
C ILE A 225 -18.12 -10.61 -8.27
N SER A 226 -18.18 -11.29 -7.12
CA SER A 226 -19.43 -11.36 -6.36
C SER A 226 -19.71 -10.03 -5.64
N GLY A 227 -20.98 -9.73 -5.39
CA GLY A 227 -21.35 -8.51 -4.65
C GLY A 227 -20.88 -8.53 -3.21
N GLU A 228 -20.82 -9.72 -2.63
CA GLU A 228 -20.31 -9.93 -1.27
C GLU A 228 -18.81 -9.66 -1.19
N ASP A 229 -18.01 -10.20 -2.11
CA ASP A 229 -16.57 -9.97 -2.14
C ASP A 229 -16.26 -8.49 -2.39
N LEU A 230 -16.99 -7.88 -3.33
CA LEU A 230 -16.83 -6.46 -3.63
C LEU A 230 -17.16 -5.57 -2.42
N TYR A 231 -18.28 -5.84 -1.76
CA TYR A 231 -18.66 -5.16 -0.51
C TYR A 231 -17.58 -5.29 0.57
N LYS A 232 -17.09 -6.52 0.80
CA LYS A 232 -16.04 -6.79 1.79
C LYS A 232 -14.75 -6.03 1.49
N VAL A 233 -14.29 -6.04 0.23
CA VAL A 233 -13.08 -5.31 -0.17
C VAL A 233 -13.27 -3.80 -0.05
N LEU A 234 -14.46 -3.26 -0.33
CA LEU A 234 -14.75 -1.84 -0.11
C LEU A 234 -14.67 -1.45 1.38
N LEU A 235 -15.18 -2.29 2.28
CA LEU A 235 -15.02 -2.09 3.73
C LEU A 235 -13.56 -2.16 4.16
N ILE A 236 -12.81 -3.17 3.69
CA ILE A 236 -11.37 -3.27 3.91
C ILE A 236 -10.66 -2.00 3.46
N THR A 237 -11.01 -1.47 2.29
CA THR A 237 -10.42 -0.25 1.73
C THR A 237 -10.63 0.95 2.65
N LYS A 238 -11.77 1.07 3.36
CA LYS A 238 -12.02 2.18 4.29
C LYS A 238 -11.02 2.23 5.45
N ASN A 239 -10.51 1.09 5.91
CA ASN A 239 -9.59 1.06 7.06
C ASN A 239 -8.11 0.90 6.65
N ASN A 240 -7.87 0.35 5.47
CA ASN A 240 -6.54 -0.10 5.06
C ASN A 240 -5.96 0.71 3.90
N SER A 241 -6.72 1.64 3.30
CA SER A 241 -6.19 2.47 2.23
C SER A 241 -5.06 3.37 2.72
N LEU A 242 -4.01 3.45 1.91
CA LEU A 242 -2.82 4.24 2.15
C LEU A 242 -2.81 5.39 1.16
N GLY A 243 -2.89 6.64 1.65
CA GLY A 243 -2.73 7.83 0.81
C GLY A 243 -1.40 7.80 0.08
N PHE A 244 -1.35 8.23 -1.17
CA PHE A 244 -0.20 8.04 -2.02
C PHE A 244 0.07 9.29 -2.91
N PRO A 245 1.34 9.70 -3.11
CA PRO A 245 2.53 9.32 -2.36
C PRO A 245 2.55 10.03 -0.98
N PHE A 246 3.32 9.47 -0.04
CA PHE A 246 3.50 10.05 1.30
C PHE A 246 4.62 11.11 1.36
N SER A 247 5.33 11.32 0.25
CA SER A 247 6.44 12.28 0.15
C SER A 247 6.59 12.75 -1.30
N PHE A 248 6.82 14.05 -1.47
CA PHE A 248 7.72 14.71 -2.43
C PHE A 248 7.90 16.16 -1.95
N PRO A 249 9.13 16.61 -1.68
CA PRO A 249 9.63 17.63 -2.62
C PRO A 249 11.13 17.47 -2.88
N THR A 250 11.54 17.52 -4.15
CA THR A 250 12.85 18.08 -4.47
C THR A 250 12.75 19.05 -5.65
N THR A 251 13.07 20.31 -5.33
CA THR A 251 13.42 21.42 -6.24
C THR A 251 12.38 21.80 -7.30
N THR A 252 11.49 22.74 -6.95
CA THR A 252 11.24 23.87 -7.85
C THR A 252 11.79 25.13 -7.18
N THR A 253 12.61 25.85 -7.92
CA THR A 253 13.36 27.06 -7.59
C THR A 253 12.47 28.29 -7.35
N SER A 254 11.27 28.13 -6.81
CA SER A 254 10.39 29.24 -6.41
C SER A 254 10.27 29.29 -4.88
N ALA A 255 10.77 30.38 -4.31
CA ALA A 255 10.93 30.69 -2.89
C ALA A 255 9.62 30.89 -2.10
N THR A 256 8.56 30.14 -2.38
CA THR A 256 7.33 30.11 -1.57
C THR A 256 7.19 28.74 -0.92
N SER A 257 7.58 28.72 0.34
CA SER A 257 7.86 27.59 1.22
C SER A 257 6.60 26.95 1.82
N SER A 258 6.03 25.97 1.14
CA SER A 258 5.28 24.91 1.85
C SER A 258 5.75 23.54 1.32
N ASN A 259 6.43 22.79 2.18
CA ASN A 259 6.70 21.36 2.00
C ASN A 259 5.40 20.56 2.15
N GLU A 260 4.35 20.93 1.41
CA GLU A 260 3.07 20.23 1.46
C GLU A 260 3.18 18.91 0.69
N ILE A 261 3.05 17.81 1.42
CA ILE A 261 2.92 16.47 0.85
C ILE A 261 1.61 16.45 0.05
N GLU A 262 1.69 16.44 -1.27
CA GLU A 262 0.53 16.28 -2.13
C GLU A 262 0.16 14.80 -2.25
N ILE A 263 -0.96 14.42 -1.62
CA ILE A 263 -1.54 13.08 -1.77
C ILE A 263 -2.30 13.06 -3.11
N ILE A 264 -1.74 12.40 -4.12
CA ILE A 264 -2.30 12.35 -5.48
C ILE A 264 -3.28 11.18 -5.70
N GLY A 265 -3.41 10.30 -4.73
CA GLY A 265 -4.24 9.11 -4.81
C GLY A 265 -4.17 8.25 -3.56
N TRP A 266 -4.53 6.98 -3.69
CA TRP A 266 -4.40 6.01 -2.63
C TRP A 266 -4.14 4.61 -3.18
N SER A 267 -3.63 3.73 -2.32
CA SER A 267 -3.37 2.33 -2.66
C SER A 267 -3.84 1.38 -1.58
N LEU A 268 -4.06 0.13 -1.96
CA LEU A 268 -4.28 -0.98 -1.05
C LEU A 268 -3.13 -1.97 -1.20
N GLN A 269 -2.56 -2.40 -0.07
CA GLN A 269 -1.35 -3.23 -0.05
C GLN A 269 -1.42 -4.26 1.08
N SER A 270 -1.79 -5.48 0.72
CA SER A 270 -1.92 -6.65 1.61
C SER A 270 -0.78 -6.80 2.62
N THR A 271 0.45 -6.46 2.25
CA THR A 271 1.61 -6.53 3.15
C THR A 271 1.74 -5.32 4.08
N MET A 272 1.64 -4.10 3.55
CA MET A 272 1.82 -2.87 4.36
C MET A 272 0.64 -2.64 5.32
N CYS A 273 -0.57 -3.06 4.93
CA CYS A 273 -1.77 -2.94 5.77
C CYS A 273 -1.76 -3.84 7.01
N LEU A 274 -0.76 -4.73 7.16
CA LEU A 274 -0.54 -5.53 8.37
C LEU A 274 0.32 -4.82 9.42
N LEU A 275 0.92 -3.67 9.10
CA LEU A 275 1.77 -2.92 10.03
C LEU A 275 0.89 -2.20 11.05
N ASN A 276 1.02 -2.55 12.32
CA ASN A 276 0.25 -1.91 13.38
C ASN A 276 0.66 -0.47 13.66
N HIS A 277 -0.25 0.27 14.29
CA HIS A 277 0.00 1.64 14.73
C HIS A 277 0.84 1.72 16.01
N SER A 278 1.77 2.69 16.04
CA SER A 278 2.37 3.24 17.26
C SER A 278 2.53 4.75 17.12
N CYS A 279 2.24 5.52 18.18
CA CYS A 279 2.57 6.95 18.22
C CYS A 279 4.08 7.19 18.48
N SER A 280 4.85 6.13 18.67
CA SER A 280 6.32 6.15 18.69
C SER A 280 6.78 5.02 17.75
N PRO A 281 6.59 5.18 16.44
CA PRO A 281 6.85 4.12 15.47
C PRO A 281 8.34 3.79 15.40
N ASN A 282 8.66 2.58 14.96
CA ASN A 282 10.05 2.16 14.67
C ASN A 282 10.32 2.02 13.17
N ALA A 283 9.30 2.19 12.34
CA ALA A 283 9.42 2.24 10.91
C ALA A 283 8.49 3.31 10.30
N GLU A 284 8.77 3.70 9.06
CA GLU A 284 7.96 4.62 8.28
C GLU A 284 7.79 4.08 6.85
N ILE A 285 6.69 4.46 6.21
CA ILE A 285 6.47 4.17 4.79
C ILE A 285 7.02 5.33 3.99
N ILE A 286 7.86 5.04 3.01
CA ILE A 286 8.40 6.03 2.07
C ILE A 286 8.09 5.62 0.63
N PHE A 287 8.09 6.60 -0.25
CA PHE A 287 8.09 6.36 -1.69
C PHE A 287 9.52 6.20 -2.20
N VAL A 288 9.82 5.12 -2.94
CA VAL A 288 11.21 4.75 -3.27
C VAL A 288 11.90 5.80 -4.14
N ALA A 289 11.17 6.51 -5.01
CA ALA A 289 11.74 7.55 -5.86
C ALA A 289 12.38 8.70 -5.07
N ASP A 290 11.81 9.07 -3.91
CA ASP A 290 12.34 10.14 -3.05
C ASP A 290 13.66 9.78 -2.37
N SER A 291 13.76 8.54 -1.88
CA SER A 291 14.93 8.10 -1.10
C SER A 291 16.19 8.00 -1.96
N LEU A 292 16.04 7.70 -3.25
CA LEU A 292 17.15 7.56 -4.19
C LEU A 292 17.71 8.92 -4.62
N GLN A 293 16.85 9.93 -4.80
CA GLN A 293 17.29 11.30 -5.09
C GLN A 293 17.98 11.97 -3.89
N GLN A 294 17.48 11.74 -2.67
CA GLN A 294 18.11 12.28 -1.45
C GLN A 294 19.43 11.59 -1.06
N GLN A 295 19.70 10.39 -1.58
CA GLN A 295 20.91 9.59 -1.29
C GLN A 295 21.94 9.58 -2.44
N ALA A 296 21.80 10.46 -3.43
CA ALA A 296 22.73 10.65 -4.55
C ALA A 296 24.11 11.24 -4.16
N ALA A 297 24.48 11.19 -2.88
CA ALA A 297 25.85 11.31 -2.41
C ALA A 297 26.18 10.12 -1.50
N PRO A 298 27.40 9.60 -1.58
CA PRO A 298 27.83 8.33 -2.20
C PRO A 298 27.19 7.05 -1.60
N ALA A 299 25.86 6.93 -1.56
CA ALA A 299 25.16 5.76 -0.99
C ALA A 299 24.57 4.77 -2.01
N ALA A 300 24.63 5.07 -3.32
CA ALA A 300 24.34 4.06 -4.36
C ALA A 300 25.24 2.81 -4.22
N ALA A 301 26.50 3.01 -3.80
CA ALA A 301 27.41 1.93 -3.44
C ALA A 301 27.02 1.18 -2.14
N PHE A 302 26.28 1.81 -1.23
CA PHE A 302 25.87 1.21 0.06
C PHE A 302 24.70 0.22 -0.12
N LEU A 303 23.74 0.54 -1.00
CA LEU A 303 22.67 -0.39 -1.39
C LEU A 303 23.25 -1.58 -2.19
N GLU A 304 24.18 -1.32 -3.12
CA GLU A 304 24.90 -2.39 -3.85
C GLU A 304 25.71 -3.31 -2.94
N THR A 305 26.35 -2.77 -1.89
CA THR A 305 27.23 -3.54 -1.00
C THR A 305 26.45 -4.41 -0.02
N LYS A 306 25.29 -3.96 0.48
CA LYS A 306 24.42 -4.81 1.32
C LYS A 306 23.68 -5.87 0.50
N ILE A 307 23.30 -5.59 -0.75
CA ILE A 307 22.72 -6.61 -1.66
C ILE A 307 23.76 -7.67 -2.07
N LYS A 308 25.07 -7.34 -2.06
CA LYS A 308 26.16 -8.33 -2.27
C LYS A 308 26.35 -9.32 -1.11
N ASN A 309 25.96 -8.97 0.12
CA ASN A 309 26.28 -9.77 1.31
C ASN A 309 25.16 -10.74 1.77
N TYR A 310 24.01 -10.77 1.08
CA TYR A 310 22.86 -11.64 1.44
C TYR A 310 22.40 -12.58 0.32
N ALA A 311 23.20 -12.79 -0.73
CA ALA A 311 22.86 -13.72 -1.82
C ALA A 311 23.15 -15.19 -1.42
N ASN A 312 22.10 -15.96 -1.14
CA ASN A 312 22.05 -17.42 -1.24
C ASN A 312 20.87 -17.78 -2.19
N PRO A 313 20.91 -18.89 -2.94
CA PRO A 313 20.89 -18.94 -4.40
C PRO A 313 19.48 -19.03 -5.02
N THR A 314 18.43 -18.57 -4.33
CA THR A 314 17.04 -18.62 -4.84
C THR A 314 16.43 -17.24 -5.09
N PHE A 315 17.23 -16.19 -4.98
CA PHE A 315 16.90 -14.86 -5.49
C PHE A 315 18.12 -14.27 -6.19
N GLU A 316 18.32 -14.68 -7.44
CA GLU A 316 19.21 -13.96 -8.35
C GLU A 316 18.50 -12.67 -8.77
N LEU A 317 18.87 -11.56 -8.12
CA LEU A 317 18.80 -10.28 -8.79
C LEU A 317 20.00 -10.30 -9.75
N GLU A 318 19.77 -10.70 -11.01
CA GLU A 318 20.79 -10.68 -12.06
C GLU A 318 21.47 -9.31 -12.06
N LYS A 319 22.69 -9.28 -11.52
CA LYS A 319 23.60 -8.15 -11.61
C LYS A 319 24.34 -8.29 -12.92
N ASP A 320 23.73 -7.93 -14.05
CA ASP A 320 24.49 -7.87 -15.29
C ASP A 320 23.88 -7.01 -16.41
N THR A 321 23.22 -5.90 -16.07
CA THR A 321 23.07 -4.83 -17.07
C THR A 321 23.53 -3.51 -16.48
N ALA A 322 24.59 -2.94 -17.05
CA ALA A 322 25.10 -1.60 -16.78
C ALA A 322 24.14 -0.49 -17.27
N ASP A 323 22.86 -0.84 -17.50
CA ASP A 323 21.99 -0.16 -18.47
C ASP A 323 20.80 0.55 -17.79
N GLY A 324 20.77 0.62 -16.45
CA GLY A 324 19.74 1.38 -15.72
C GLY A 324 18.32 0.78 -15.71
N THR A 325 18.12 -0.40 -16.32
CA THR A 325 16.84 -1.11 -16.43
C THR A 325 16.27 -1.59 -15.08
N GLN A 326 17.11 -1.82 -14.08
CA GLN A 326 16.68 -2.29 -12.76
C GLN A 326 15.96 -1.20 -11.91
N TRP A 327 16.20 0.08 -12.20
CA TRP A 327 15.53 1.20 -11.50
C TRP A 327 14.05 1.32 -11.85
N VAL A 328 13.69 0.94 -13.09
CA VAL A 328 12.29 0.90 -13.55
C VAL A 328 11.48 -0.12 -12.74
N ALA A 329 12.11 -1.18 -12.23
CA ALA A 329 11.44 -2.23 -11.47
C ALA A 329 10.99 -1.80 -10.06
N LEU A 330 11.60 -0.75 -9.48
CA LEU A 330 11.20 -0.19 -8.18
C LEU A 330 10.36 1.09 -8.30
N ALA A 331 10.19 1.59 -9.52
CA ALA A 331 9.38 2.77 -9.78
C ALA A 331 7.91 2.48 -9.43
N GLY A 332 7.31 3.34 -8.60
CA GLY A 332 5.95 3.13 -8.09
C GLY A 332 5.86 2.24 -6.84
N CYS A 333 6.97 1.72 -6.33
CA CYS A 333 6.99 0.94 -5.10
C CYS A 333 7.03 1.84 -3.85
N MET A 334 6.43 1.32 -2.78
CA MET A 334 6.58 1.81 -1.42
C MET A 334 7.63 0.97 -0.69
N ALA A 335 8.33 1.60 0.26
CA ALA A 335 9.30 0.93 1.10
C ALA A 335 9.02 1.18 2.56
N LEU A 336 9.30 0.18 3.39
CA LEU A 336 9.32 0.31 4.84
C LEU A 336 10.75 0.61 5.27
N ARG A 337 10.99 1.79 5.84
CA ARG A 337 12.31 2.23 6.32
C ARG A 337 12.35 2.23 7.83
N ALA A 338 13.44 1.74 8.42
CA ALA A 338 13.64 1.75 9.86
C ALA A 338 13.95 3.16 10.39
N LEU A 339 13.23 3.63 11.41
CA LEU A 339 13.44 4.94 12.06
C LEU A 339 14.53 4.90 13.15
N ARG A 340 14.84 3.70 13.63
CA ARG A 340 15.87 3.42 14.64
C ARG A 340 16.41 2.01 14.42
N ASP A 341 17.43 1.64 15.19
CA ASP A 341 17.88 0.25 15.23
C ASP A 341 16.74 -0.66 15.71
N ILE A 342 16.49 -1.73 14.96
CA ILE A 342 15.47 -2.76 15.24
C ILE A 342 16.21 -4.01 15.68
N THR A 343 15.85 -4.52 16.86
CA THR A 343 16.62 -5.58 17.51
C THR A 343 15.88 -6.91 17.58
N LEU A 344 16.63 -7.99 17.78
CA LEU A 344 16.10 -9.29 18.16
C LEU A 344 15.47 -9.20 19.55
N GLN A 345 14.28 -9.77 19.71
CA GLN A 345 13.68 -9.88 21.03
C GLN A 345 14.39 -10.97 21.83
N THR A 346 15.23 -10.59 22.79
CA THR A 346 15.78 -11.53 23.76
C THR A 346 14.69 -11.93 24.73
N ASN A 347 14.04 -13.06 24.50
CA ASN A 347 13.04 -13.60 25.41
C ASN A 347 13.76 -14.08 26.68
N LYS A 348 13.80 -13.23 27.73
CA LYS A 348 14.52 -13.55 28.99
C LYS A 348 13.99 -14.80 29.71
N ASN A 349 12.80 -15.27 29.34
CA ASN A 349 12.09 -16.34 30.06
C ASN A 349 12.00 -17.67 29.30
N ASN A 350 12.55 -17.80 28.09
CA ASN A 350 12.55 -19.05 27.33
C ASN A 350 13.97 -19.41 26.89
N SER A 351 14.54 -20.45 27.52
CA SER A 351 15.82 -21.05 27.12
C SER A 351 15.78 -21.72 25.74
N ASP A 352 14.59 -21.90 25.17
CA ASP A 352 14.36 -22.49 23.84
C ASP A 352 14.26 -21.41 22.75
N ALA A 353 15.11 -20.38 22.81
CA ALA A 353 15.20 -19.29 21.84
C ALA A 353 15.76 -19.80 20.49
N SER A 354 14.95 -20.57 19.78
CA SER A 354 15.22 -21.07 18.42
C SER A 354 14.64 -20.18 17.32
N GLY A 355 13.96 -19.08 17.67
CA GLY A 355 13.38 -18.15 16.69
C GLY A 355 14.14 -16.83 16.67
N GLY A 356 14.83 -16.52 15.56
CA GLY A 356 15.41 -15.20 15.26
C GLY A 356 14.33 -14.12 15.02
N GLU A 357 13.34 -14.04 15.90
CA GLU A 357 12.24 -13.08 15.89
C GLU A 357 12.70 -11.75 16.51
N GLY A 358 12.44 -10.66 15.79
CA GLY A 358 12.69 -9.29 16.20
C GLY A 358 11.48 -8.59 16.80
N GLU A 359 11.61 -7.29 16.93
CA GLU A 359 10.54 -6.40 17.37
C GLU A 359 9.34 -6.37 16.39
N GLU A 360 8.16 -6.04 16.92
CA GLU A 360 7.00 -5.65 16.12
C GLU A 360 7.35 -4.41 15.30
N LEU A 361 7.10 -4.45 13.99
CA LEU A 361 7.23 -3.32 13.09
C LEU A 361 5.95 -2.49 13.17
N THR A 362 6.09 -1.22 13.49
CA THR A 362 4.98 -0.30 13.69
C THR A 362 5.22 1.02 12.97
N ILE A 363 4.14 1.57 12.41
CA ILE A 363 4.10 2.87 11.73
C ILE A 363 3.15 3.81 12.48
N SER A 364 3.17 5.10 12.14
CA SER A 364 2.10 6.01 12.60
C SER A 364 1.02 6.10 11.53
N TYR A 365 -0.25 5.96 11.93
CA TYR A 365 -1.41 6.15 11.03
C TYR A 365 -1.85 7.61 10.97
N ILE A 366 -1.31 8.43 11.86
CA ILE A 366 -1.65 9.83 12.04
C ILE A 366 -0.38 10.67 11.92
N ASN A 367 -0.53 11.88 11.39
CA ASN A 367 0.58 12.83 11.35
C ASN A 367 0.83 13.38 12.77
N LEU A 368 1.98 13.04 13.34
CA LEU A 368 2.42 13.57 14.64
C LEU A 368 3.15 14.90 14.51
N GLU A 369 3.59 15.25 13.30
CA GLU A 369 4.32 16.46 12.93
C GLU A 369 3.41 17.48 12.25
N ASP A 370 2.11 17.49 12.57
CA ASP A 370 1.22 18.55 12.11
C ASP A 370 1.79 19.93 12.51
N ASN A 371 1.47 20.98 11.76
CA ASN A 371 2.13 22.30 11.86
C ASN A 371 2.17 22.91 13.29
N ASN A 372 1.37 22.38 14.22
CA ASN A 372 1.31 22.82 15.61
C ASN A 372 1.73 21.73 16.63
N GLY A 373 2.19 20.56 16.19
CA GLY A 373 2.46 19.40 17.05
C GLY A 373 1.25 19.01 17.91
N PHE A 374 0.03 19.26 17.42
CA PHE A 374 -1.22 19.06 18.15
C PHE A 374 -1.37 17.59 18.52
N TYR A 375 -1.26 16.69 17.54
CA TYR A 375 -1.33 15.28 17.85
C TYR A 375 -0.17 14.81 18.73
N ALA A 376 1.08 15.25 18.53
CA ALA A 376 2.21 14.83 19.36
C ALA A 376 1.98 15.06 20.87
N ASN A 377 1.32 16.17 21.23
CA ASN A 377 1.16 16.60 22.61
C ASN A 377 -0.21 16.24 23.24
N HIS A 378 -1.21 15.86 22.44
CA HIS A 378 -2.57 15.61 22.93
C HIS A 378 -3.02 14.15 22.78
N VAL A 379 -2.72 13.31 23.78
CA VAL A 379 -3.09 11.88 23.78
C VAL A 379 -4.59 11.62 23.63
N MET A 380 -5.44 12.49 24.17
CA MET A 380 -6.90 12.34 24.07
C MET A 380 -7.37 12.53 22.62
N GLU A 381 -6.82 13.52 21.93
CA GLU A 381 -7.17 13.83 20.53
C GLU A 381 -6.61 12.76 19.58
N ARG A 382 -5.39 12.28 19.80
CA ARG A 382 -4.85 11.13 19.05
C ARG A 382 -5.76 9.91 19.19
N ASN A 383 -6.12 9.56 20.42
CA ASN A 383 -6.96 8.39 20.67
C ASN A 383 -8.38 8.57 20.15
N LYS A 384 -8.95 9.78 20.21
CA LYS A 384 -10.26 10.08 19.61
C LYS A 384 -10.21 9.84 18.11
N HIS A 385 -9.21 10.40 17.42
CA HIS A 385 -9.03 10.18 15.98
C HIS A 385 -8.83 8.70 15.64
N LEU A 386 -7.95 8.00 16.37
CA LEU A 386 -7.70 6.57 16.16
C LEU A 386 -8.95 5.71 16.43
N LEU A 387 -9.79 6.09 17.39
CA LEU A 387 -11.04 5.40 17.68
C LEU A 387 -12.11 5.70 16.62
N GLU A 388 -12.15 6.92 16.10
CA GLU A 388 -13.09 7.33 15.06
C GLU A 388 -12.77 6.69 13.70
N GLN A 389 -11.50 6.64 13.33
CA GLN A 389 -11.04 6.15 12.02
C GLN A 389 -10.70 4.66 12.03
N TYR A 390 -9.96 4.19 13.05
CA TYR A 390 -9.38 2.85 13.08
C TYR A 390 -9.94 1.96 14.20
N ARG A 391 -10.89 2.48 15.01
CA ARG A 391 -11.66 1.71 16.00
C ARG A 391 -10.83 1.07 17.12
N PHE A 392 -9.68 1.65 17.47
CA PHE A 392 -8.89 1.20 18.62
C PHE A 392 -8.32 2.37 19.44
N LEU A 393 -7.89 2.06 20.67
CA LEU A 393 -7.18 3.00 21.55
C LEU A 393 -5.69 2.65 21.62
N CYS A 394 -4.82 3.60 21.33
CA CYS A 394 -3.39 3.34 21.30
C CYS A 394 -2.82 3.14 22.72
N ARG A 395 -2.06 2.05 22.90
CA ARG A 395 -1.36 1.69 24.13
C ARG A 395 0.17 1.68 23.97
N CYS A 396 0.70 2.43 23.01
CA CYS A 396 2.15 2.60 22.90
C CYS A 396 2.71 3.34 24.13
N GLY A 397 4.02 3.22 24.37
CA GLY A 397 4.69 3.82 25.52
C GLY A 397 4.46 5.34 25.64
N LEU A 398 4.45 6.06 24.51
CA LEU A 398 4.15 7.50 24.49
C LEU A 398 2.75 7.82 25.04
N CYS A 399 1.73 7.08 24.57
CA CYS A 399 0.35 7.28 25.01
C CYS A 399 0.15 6.91 26.49
N GLU A 400 0.79 5.85 26.97
CA GLU A 400 0.71 5.45 28.37
C GLU A 400 1.36 6.48 29.31
N GLN A 401 2.54 6.98 28.94
CA GLN A 401 3.25 8.03 29.68
C GLN A 401 2.40 9.31 29.76
N GLN A 402 1.86 9.78 28.63
CA GLN A 402 1.03 11.00 28.61
C GLN A 402 -0.27 10.83 29.41
N ARG A 403 -0.93 9.66 29.36
CA ARG A 403 -2.10 9.39 30.22
C ARG A 403 -1.75 9.33 31.71
N ALA A 404 -0.58 8.80 32.08
CA ALA A 404 -0.13 8.80 33.46
C ALA A 404 0.10 10.23 33.98
N ALA A 405 0.74 11.09 33.17
CA ALA A 405 0.96 12.50 33.51
C ALA A 405 -0.37 13.26 33.71
N LEU A 406 -1.35 13.07 32.83
CA LEU A 406 -2.67 13.71 32.97
C LEU A 406 -3.39 13.29 34.27
N ARG A 407 -3.35 11.99 34.64
CA ARG A 407 -3.94 11.51 35.89
C ARG A 407 -3.28 12.13 37.12
N GLN A 408 -1.95 12.29 37.11
CA GLN A 408 -1.23 12.94 38.20
C GLN A 408 -1.62 14.42 38.34
N GLN A 409 -1.74 15.15 37.23
CA GLN A 409 -2.18 16.55 37.23
C GLN A 409 -3.59 16.70 37.80
N GLN A 410 -4.53 15.83 37.42
CA GLN A 410 -5.90 15.84 37.95
C GLN A 410 -5.94 15.58 39.46
N GLN A 411 -5.16 14.61 39.94
CA GLN A 411 -5.06 14.32 41.39
C GLN A 411 -4.48 15.51 42.17
N GLN A 412 -3.47 16.19 41.63
CA GLN A 412 -2.90 17.40 42.24
C GLN A 412 -3.91 18.56 42.29
N GLN A 413 -4.71 18.74 41.24
CA GLN A 413 -5.76 19.76 41.21
C GLN A 413 -6.88 19.46 42.22
N GLN A 414 -7.24 18.18 42.39
CA GLN A 414 -8.23 17.76 43.38
C GLN A 414 -7.75 17.96 44.82
N ARG A 415 -6.45 17.79 45.11
CA ARG A 415 -5.88 18.04 46.44
C ARG A 415 -5.77 19.52 46.82
N LYS A 416 -5.81 20.42 45.84
CA LYS A 416 -5.75 21.88 46.04
C LYS A 416 -7.13 22.51 46.27
N LYS A 417 -8.20 21.78 45.97
CA LYS A 417 -9.58 22.15 46.28
C LYS A 417 -9.95 21.56 47.63
#